data_AF-A0A1E5V0D3-F1
#
_entry.id   AF-A0A1E5V0D3-F1
#
_cell.length_a   1.000
_cell.length_b   1.000
_cell.length_c   1.000
_cell.angle_alpha   90.00
_cell.angle_beta   90.00
_cell.angle_gamma   90.00
#
_symmetry.space_group_name_H-M   'P 1'
#
loop_
_entity.id
_entity.type
_entity.pdbx_description
1 polymer ?
#
loop_
_entity_poly.entity_id
_entity_poly.type
_entity_poly.pdbx_seq_one_letter_code
_entity_poly.pdbx_strand_id
1 'polypeptide(L)'
;MLGLKKPGKQSKFRGPCQATNPIDRCWRCRGNWATGRKRLARCVQGFGWNTTGGLTDNFYVVTNGTDDDVVNPRPGTLRWGVIQN
;
A
#
# COMPACT_ATOMS: atom_id res chain seq x y z
N MET A 1 -29.27 20.97 -24.26
CA MET A 1 -29.14 20.29 -22.95
C MET A 1 -28.50 18.92 -23.19
N LEU A 2 -27.19 18.79 -23.01
CA LEU A 2 -26.49 17.51 -23.16
C LEU A 2 -26.42 16.83 -21.79
N GLY A 3 -26.98 15.63 -21.70
CA GLY A 3 -27.16 14.86 -20.47
C GLY A 3 -25.84 14.46 -19.80
N LEU A 4 -25.77 14.67 -18.50
CA LEU A 4 -24.65 14.29 -17.64
C LEU A 4 -24.54 12.75 -17.55
N LYS A 5 -23.38 12.19 -17.92
CA LYS A 5 -23.04 10.77 -17.68
C LYS A 5 -23.02 10.52 -16.16
N LYS A 6 -23.85 9.59 -15.68
CA LYS A 6 -23.84 9.12 -14.29
C LYS A 6 -22.52 8.41 -13.97
N PRO A 7 -21.94 8.57 -12.77
CA PRO A 7 -20.70 7.89 -12.41
C PRO A 7 -20.98 6.38 -12.32
N GLY A 8 -20.22 5.59 -13.09
CA GLY A 8 -20.36 4.15 -13.13
C GLY A 8 -20.12 3.54 -11.75
N LYS A 9 -21.15 2.85 -11.21
CA LYS A 9 -21.03 1.99 -10.03
C LYS A 9 -20.02 0.88 -10.37
N GLN A 10 -18.79 0.97 -9.86
CA GLN A 10 -17.84 -0.13 -9.98
C GLN A 10 -18.40 -1.34 -9.21
N SER A 11 -18.84 -2.37 -9.93
CA SER A 11 -19.29 -3.62 -9.32
C SER A 11 -18.08 -4.30 -8.65
N LYS A 12 -18.17 -4.57 -7.35
CA LYS A 12 -17.17 -5.38 -6.66
C LYS A 12 -17.09 -6.75 -7.34
N PHE A 13 -15.90 -7.13 -7.79
CA PHE A 13 -15.63 -8.45 -8.35
C PHE A 13 -15.99 -9.53 -7.32
N ARG A 14 -16.84 -10.49 -7.70
CA ARG A 14 -17.34 -11.57 -6.83
C ARG A 14 -16.70 -12.94 -7.14
N GLY A 15 -15.76 -13.01 -8.07
CA GLY A 15 -15.06 -14.25 -8.40
C GLY A 15 -13.97 -14.60 -7.38
N PRO A 16 -13.36 -15.80 -7.49
CA PRO A 16 -12.24 -16.18 -6.65
C PRO A 16 -11.08 -15.20 -6.84
N CYS A 17 -10.25 -14.99 -5.81
CA CYS A 17 -9.10 -14.11 -5.94
C CYS A 17 -8.21 -14.54 -7.11
N GLN A 18 -7.87 -13.60 -7.99
CA GLN A 18 -6.99 -13.84 -9.12
C GLN A 18 -5.68 -13.06 -8.99
N ALA A 19 -4.56 -13.77 -9.17
CA ALA A 19 -3.23 -13.20 -9.28
C ALA A 19 -2.53 -13.82 -10.51
N THR A 20 -2.20 -12.97 -11.48
CA THR A 20 -1.72 -13.39 -12.81
C THR A 20 -0.20 -13.38 -12.94
N ASN A 21 0.51 -12.77 -11.99
CA ASN A 21 1.98 -12.72 -11.98
C ASN A 21 2.56 -13.32 -10.67
N PRO A 22 3.84 -13.75 -10.67
CA PRO A 22 4.48 -14.37 -9.50
C PRO A 22 4.50 -13.50 -8.24
N ILE A 23 4.68 -12.18 -8.38
CA ILE A 23 4.73 -11.24 -7.25
C ILE A 23 3.37 -11.21 -6.55
N ASP A 24 2.29 -10.98 -7.29
CA ASP A 24 0.93 -10.93 -6.74
C ASP A 24 0.48 -12.28 -6.17
N ARG A 25 0.86 -13.40 -6.81
CA ARG A 25 0.53 -14.74 -6.32
C ARG A 25 1.11 -14.99 -4.91
N CYS A 26 2.23 -14.35 -4.58
CA CYS A 26 2.88 -14.49 -3.28
C CYS A 26 2.14 -13.80 -2.11
N TRP A 27 1.40 -12.70 -2.36
CA TRP A 27 0.74 -11.92 -1.30
C TRP A 27 -0.77 -11.64 -1.51
N ARG A 28 -1.23 -11.33 -2.72
CA ARG A 28 -2.54 -10.70 -2.98
C ARG A 28 -3.74 -11.58 -2.60
N CYS A 29 -3.64 -12.89 -2.87
CA CYS A 29 -4.72 -13.84 -2.60
C CYS A 29 -4.67 -14.50 -1.22
N ARG A 30 -3.87 -13.95 -0.31
CA ARG A 30 -3.87 -14.37 1.09
C ARG A 30 -4.93 -13.59 1.85
N GLY A 31 -5.94 -14.28 2.38
CA GLY A 31 -7.05 -13.65 3.11
C GLY A 31 -6.60 -12.81 4.31
N ASN A 32 -5.42 -13.09 4.86
CA ASN A 32 -4.81 -12.36 5.96
C ASN A 32 -3.77 -11.31 5.51
N TRP A 33 -3.77 -10.86 4.25
CA TRP A 33 -2.79 -9.89 3.76
C TRP A 33 -2.73 -8.62 4.63
N ALA A 34 -3.87 -8.19 5.18
CA ALA A 34 -3.99 -6.97 5.97
C ALA A 34 -3.27 -7.06 7.33
N THR A 35 -3.22 -8.25 7.93
CA THR A 35 -2.43 -8.53 9.14
C THR A 35 -1.01 -8.98 8.80
N GLY A 36 -0.79 -9.54 7.61
CA GLY A 36 0.50 -9.98 7.09
C GLY A 36 1.17 -9.02 6.11
N ARG A 37 0.95 -7.69 6.23
CA ARG A 37 1.39 -6.69 5.22
C ARG A 37 2.87 -6.80 4.84
N LYS A 38 3.74 -7.02 5.83
CA LYS A 38 5.19 -7.15 5.66
C LYS A 38 5.62 -8.33 4.77
N ARG A 39 4.74 -9.30 4.51
CA ARG A 39 5.01 -10.41 3.58
C ARG A 39 5.35 -9.90 2.18
N LEU A 40 4.79 -8.77 1.75
CA LEU A 40 5.06 -8.18 0.44
C LEU A 40 6.57 -7.98 0.18
N ALA A 41 7.34 -7.62 1.21
CA ALA A 41 8.79 -7.46 1.12
C ALA A 41 9.54 -8.76 0.77
N ARG A 42 8.91 -9.93 0.91
CA ARG A 42 9.46 -11.24 0.52
C ARG A 42 8.97 -11.73 -0.84
N CYS A 43 8.13 -10.96 -1.53
CA CYS A 43 7.53 -11.34 -2.80
C CYS A 43 8.22 -10.71 -4.03
N VAL A 44 9.26 -9.89 -3.81
CA VAL A 44 9.97 -9.15 -4.86
C VAL A 44 10.70 -10.11 -5.80
N GLN A 45 10.76 -9.75 -7.09
CA GLN A 45 11.40 -10.53 -8.15
C GLN A 45 12.31 -9.62 -9.00
N GLY A 46 13.23 -10.20 -9.77
CA GLY A 46 14.14 -9.47 -10.65
C GLY A 46 15.34 -8.86 -9.91
N PHE A 47 15.98 -7.84 -10.49
CA PHE A 47 17.21 -7.24 -9.92
C PHE A 47 17.04 -6.67 -8.51
N GLY A 48 15.83 -6.23 -8.15
CA GLY A 48 15.52 -5.69 -6.83
C GLY A 48 15.15 -6.75 -5.77
N TRP A 49 15.36 -8.05 -6.02
CA TRP A 49 14.87 -9.15 -5.17
C TRP A 49 15.29 -9.06 -3.70
N ASN A 50 16.39 -8.36 -3.39
CA ASN A 50 16.89 -8.18 -2.04
C ASN A 50 16.30 -6.98 -1.28
N THR A 51 15.32 -6.27 -1.87
CA THR A 51 14.66 -5.13 -1.22
C THR A 51 13.85 -5.58 -0.01
N THR A 52 14.15 -5.03 1.16
CA THR A 52 13.41 -5.32 2.40
C THR A 52 12.43 -4.22 2.78
N GLY A 53 12.74 -2.95 2.46
CA GLY A 53 11.99 -1.80 3.01
C GLY A 53 11.85 -1.90 4.52
N GLY A 54 10.71 -1.48 5.07
CA GLY A 54 10.40 -1.58 6.51
C GLY A 54 10.01 -2.95 7.01
N LEU A 55 10.64 -4.02 6.50
CA LEU A 55 10.36 -5.40 6.92
C LEU A 55 10.59 -5.61 8.42
N THR A 56 11.63 -4.99 8.98
CA THR A 56 12.00 -5.08 10.39
C THR A 56 11.35 -4.01 11.25
N ASP A 57 10.88 -2.92 10.65
CA ASP A 57 10.52 -1.70 11.38
C ASP A 57 9.08 -1.73 11.91
N ASN A 58 8.77 -0.87 12.86
CA ASN A 58 7.40 -0.78 13.38
C ASN A 58 6.45 -0.17 12.33
N PHE A 59 5.17 -0.52 12.41
CA PHE A 59 4.16 0.16 11.60
C PHE A 59 4.01 1.60 12.09
N TYR A 60 4.13 2.53 11.15
CA TYR A 60 3.73 3.92 11.35
C TYR A 60 2.42 4.18 10.62
N VAL A 61 1.44 4.75 11.32
CA VAL A 61 0.12 5.06 10.77
C VAL A 61 0.01 6.57 10.60
N VAL A 62 -0.18 6.99 9.35
CA VAL A 62 -0.47 8.39 9.03
C VAL A 62 -1.91 8.70 9.46
N THR A 63 -2.05 9.69 10.34
CA THR A 63 -3.34 10.17 10.84
C THR A 63 -3.64 11.61 10.39
N ASN A 64 -2.64 12.30 9.84
CA ASN A 64 -2.74 13.67 9.35
C ASN A 64 -2.14 13.80 7.95
N GLY A 65 -2.91 14.35 7.01
CA GLY A 65 -2.51 14.57 5.62
C GLY A 65 -1.82 15.91 5.33
N THR A 66 -1.65 16.81 6.32
CA THR A 66 -0.99 18.11 6.12
C THR A 66 0.51 17.96 5.89
N ASP A 67 1.09 18.87 5.10
CA ASP A 67 2.54 18.93 4.82
C ASP A 67 3.07 20.38 4.89
N ASP A 68 2.58 21.14 5.88
CA ASP A 68 2.77 22.60 5.93
C ASP A 68 4.17 23.03 6.38
N ASP A 69 4.86 22.19 7.17
CA ASP A 69 6.23 22.42 7.63
C ASP A 69 7.12 21.27 7.20
N VAL A 70 7.85 21.49 6.10
CA VAL A 70 8.76 20.51 5.52
C VAL A 70 10.06 20.36 6.31
N VAL A 71 10.42 21.36 7.12
CA VAL A 71 11.65 21.39 7.91
C VAL A 71 11.42 20.68 9.24
N ASN A 72 10.27 20.91 9.89
CA ASN A 72 9.88 20.30 11.15
C ASN A 72 8.53 19.57 11.03
N PRO A 73 8.50 18.41 10.35
CA PRO A 73 7.25 17.67 10.20
C PRO A 73 6.73 17.18 11.55
N ARG A 74 5.40 17.15 11.71
CA ARG A 74 4.75 16.71 12.96
C ARG A 74 4.51 15.20 12.95
N PRO A 75 4.62 14.49 14.10
CA PRO A 75 4.12 13.12 14.23
C PRO A 75 2.66 13.01 13.78
N GLY A 76 2.32 11.89 13.15
CA GLY A 76 1.05 11.67 12.46
C GLY A 76 1.05 12.07 10.98
N THR A 77 2.01 12.90 10.51
CA THR A 77 2.15 13.23 9.08
C THR A 77 2.93 12.18 8.31
N LEU A 78 2.72 12.09 6.99
CA LEU A 78 3.47 11.19 6.12
C LEU A 78 4.98 11.53 6.13
N ARG A 79 5.32 12.82 6.01
CA ARG A 79 6.72 13.26 5.96
C ARG A 79 7.47 12.86 7.21
N TRP A 80 6.88 13.05 8.39
CA TRP A 80 7.50 12.60 9.64
C TRP A 80 7.81 11.10 9.57
N GLY A 81 6.85 10.24 9.21
CA GLY A 81 7.08 8.79 9.14
C GLY A 81 8.15 8.34 8.15
N VAL A 82 8.29 9.03 7.02
CA VAL A 82 9.24 8.65 5.95
C VAL A 82 10.70 8.98 6.29
N ILE A 83 10.94 10.02 7.09
CA ILE A 83 12.30 10.51 7.39
C ILE A 83 12.86 10.01 8.73
N GLN A 84 12.20 9.05 9.37
CA GLN A 84 12.73 8.43 10.58
C GLN A 84 13.84 7.43 10.20
N ASN A 85 14.97 7.48 10.90
CA ASN A 85 16.13 6.59 10.69
C ASN A 85 15.93 5.23 11.36
#